data_AF-A0A255QRQ8-F1
#
_entry.id   AF-A0A255QRQ8-F1
#
_cell.length_a   1.000
_cell.length_b   1.000
_cell.length_c   1.000
_cell.angle_alpha   90.00
_cell.angle_beta   90.00
_cell.angle_gamma   90.00
#
_symmetry.space_group_name_H-M   'P 1'
#
loop_
_entity.id
_entity.type
_entity.pdbx_description
1 polymer ?
#
loop_
_entity_poly.entity_id
_entity_poly.type
_entity_poly.pdbx_seq_one_letter_code
_entity_poly.pdbx_strand_id
1 'polypeptide(L)'
;MCIFLGTTTLLNAQESDAVDSKPLKLKDQFSEIVERISLSIADSPVGKPEQPVLSWSNPERNTTAGALYLWTQEGRPLAAMCLYPSLEQVHVEFQSLGSQAISARDRSRMIWEPNDPGVTWKDVHDGESPLKTPFQRIRQMKSIANRFAATLVPPQKPSIPLRMLERPIYRYPTKLSGDVIDGAVFTFVQGTDPEVLILLEAYQSGSEQHYRYALARMSIVPTQVKIDNTLVWETQWATQRSYTPYWVYQTK
;
A
#
# COMPACT_ATOMS: atom_id res chain seq x y z
N MET A 1 -70.29 18.88 21.72
CA MET A 1 -69.65 20.10 21.18
C MET A 1 -68.30 20.25 21.86
N CYS A 2 -67.23 20.39 21.05
CA CYS A 2 -65.82 20.67 21.40
C CYS A 2 -65.00 19.56 22.10
N ILE A 3 -63.73 19.26 21.80
CA ILE A 3 -62.79 19.38 20.66
C ILE A 3 -61.56 18.54 21.09
N PHE A 4 -60.90 17.86 20.14
CA PHE A 4 -59.64 17.12 20.30
C PHE A 4 -58.47 18.00 20.75
N LEU A 5 -57.43 17.41 21.36
CA LEU A 5 -56.03 17.75 21.08
C LEU A 5 -55.13 16.54 21.40
N GLY A 6 -54.60 15.91 20.34
CA GLY A 6 -53.61 14.86 20.41
C GLY A 6 -52.21 15.44 20.55
N THR A 7 -51.39 14.80 21.38
CA THR A 7 -49.96 15.09 21.52
C THR A 7 -49.18 14.22 20.52
N THR A 8 -48.64 14.87 19.49
CA THR A 8 -47.71 14.26 18.54
C THR A 8 -46.34 14.11 19.20
N THR A 9 -45.91 12.86 19.40
CA THR A 9 -44.51 12.54 19.74
C THR A 9 -43.65 12.76 18.50
N LEU A 10 -42.83 13.81 18.51
CA LEU A 10 -41.74 13.99 17.54
C LEU A 10 -40.63 12.97 17.88
N LEU A 11 -40.49 11.93 17.05
CA LEU A 11 -39.35 11.02 17.09
C LEU A 11 -38.14 11.72 16.44
N ASN A 12 -37.04 11.81 17.19
CA ASN A 12 -35.74 12.32 16.75
C ASN A 12 -35.23 11.55 15.52
N ALA A 13 -34.98 12.26 14.41
CA ALA A 13 -34.34 11.75 13.19
C ALA A 13 -32.86 12.17 13.09
N GLN A 14 -32.15 12.29 14.20
CA GLN A 14 -30.76 12.83 14.22
C GLN A 14 -29.65 11.79 14.46
N GLU A 15 -29.96 10.52 14.66
CA GLU A 15 -28.93 9.50 14.96
C GLU A 15 -28.44 8.68 13.73
N SER A 16 -29.12 8.73 12.57
CA SER A 16 -28.69 7.97 11.39
C SER A 16 -27.61 8.68 10.55
N ASP A 17 -27.61 10.01 10.49
CA ASP A 17 -26.74 10.77 9.56
C ASP A 17 -25.29 10.92 10.08
N ALA A 18 -25.09 10.75 11.39
CA ALA A 18 -23.77 10.90 12.01
C ALA A 18 -22.83 9.72 11.72
N VAL A 19 -23.38 8.51 11.53
CA VAL A 19 -22.60 7.28 11.31
C VAL A 19 -22.10 7.21 9.85
N ASP A 20 -22.94 7.58 8.88
CA ASP A 20 -22.59 7.56 7.45
C ASP A 20 -21.69 8.74 7.03
N SER A 21 -21.70 9.86 7.76
CA SER A 21 -20.90 11.04 7.41
C SER A 21 -19.43 10.95 7.83
N LYS A 22 -19.08 10.16 8.85
CA LYS A 22 -17.70 10.06 9.35
C LYS A 22 -16.74 9.39 8.33
N PRO A 23 -17.08 8.26 7.68
CA PRO A 23 -16.23 7.67 6.65
C PRO A 23 -16.02 8.58 5.44
N LEU A 24 -17.04 9.35 5.05
CA LEU A 24 -16.95 10.31 3.94
C LEU A 24 -15.96 11.44 4.28
N LYS A 25 -16.06 12.02 5.48
CA LYS A 25 -15.12 13.04 5.98
C LYS A 25 -13.67 12.56 6.00
N LEU A 26 -13.42 11.30 6.38
CA LEU A 26 -12.06 10.74 6.38
C LEU A 26 -11.49 10.61 4.97
N LYS A 27 -12.31 10.21 3.99
CA LYS A 27 -11.86 10.12 2.58
C LYS A 27 -11.53 11.49 2.00
N ASP A 28 -12.33 12.51 2.32
CA ASP A 28 -12.05 13.89 1.91
C ASP A 28 -10.74 14.38 2.54
N GLN A 29 -10.56 14.14 3.85
CA GLN A 29 -9.32 14.46 4.56
C GLN A 29 -8.09 13.75 3.97
N PHE A 30 -8.20 12.47 3.60
CA PHE A 30 -7.11 11.76 2.93
C PHE A 30 -6.76 12.40 1.58
N SER A 31 -7.77 12.79 0.81
CA SER A 31 -7.58 13.46 -0.48
C SER A 31 -6.87 14.81 -0.31
N GLU A 32 -7.25 15.61 0.69
CA GLU A 32 -6.58 16.86 1.04
C GLU A 32 -5.10 16.66 1.45
N ILE A 33 -4.80 15.58 2.18
CA ILE A 33 -3.43 15.24 2.57
C ILE A 33 -2.59 14.84 1.34
N VAL A 34 -3.14 14.01 0.45
CA VAL A 34 -2.47 13.63 -0.80
C VAL A 34 -2.17 14.87 -1.64
N GLU A 35 -3.10 15.82 -1.72
CA GLU A 35 -2.90 17.05 -2.48
C GLU A 35 -1.75 17.92 -1.96
N ARG A 36 -1.53 17.87 -0.66
CA ARG A 36 -0.49 18.62 0.03
C ARG A 36 0.90 18.00 -0.09
N ILE A 37 0.96 16.71 -0.37
CA ILE A 37 2.22 15.95 -0.46
C ILE A 37 2.75 16.00 -1.88
N SER A 38 4.03 16.33 -2.01
CA SER A 38 4.79 16.24 -3.26
C SER A 38 5.93 15.25 -3.10
N LEU A 39 6.23 14.50 -4.17
CA LEU A 39 7.33 13.55 -4.22
C LEU A 39 8.28 13.93 -5.38
N SER A 40 9.57 13.73 -5.20
CA SER A 40 10.58 14.06 -6.21
C SER A 40 11.70 13.03 -6.28
N ILE A 41 12.27 12.83 -7.48
CA ILE A 41 13.51 12.09 -7.74
C ILE A 41 14.56 13.10 -8.14
N ALA A 42 15.69 13.19 -7.41
CA ALA A 42 16.75 14.16 -7.71
C ALA A 42 16.19 15.56 -8.04
N ASP A 43 15.30 16.05 -7.17
CA ASP A 43 14.56 17.32 -7.28
C ASP A 43 13.58 17.47 -8.46
N SER A 44 13.47 16.45 -9.33
CA SER A 44 12.45 16.41 -10.37
C SER A 44 11.12 15.92 -9.80
N PRO A 45 10.00 16.66 -9.94
CA PRO A 45 8.72 16.26 -9.38
C PRO A 45 8.18 14.99 -10.05
N VAL A 46 7.57 14.12 -9.26
CA VAL A 46 6.85 12.93 -9.74
C VAL A 46 5.36 13.29 -9.87
N GLY A 47 4.62 12.59 -10.72
CA GLY A 47 3.17 12.78 -10.86
C GLY A 47 2.40 12.26 -9.65
N LYS A 48 1.48 13.08 -9.12
CA LYS A 48 0.66 12.74 -7.96
C LYS A 48 -0.38 11.65 -8.29
N PRO A 49 -0.61 10.67 -7.39
CA PRO A 49 -1.69 9.72 -7.58
C PRO A 49 -3.06 10.40 -7.43
N GLU A 50 -3.94 10.20 -8.40
CA GLU A 50 -5.28 10.80 -8.39
C GLU A 50 -6.26 10.06 -7.46
N GLN A 51 -6.06 8.76 -7.27
CA GLN A 51 -6.97 7.88 -6.52
C GLN A 51 -6.19 6.83 -5.72
N PRO A 52 -6.73 6.33 -4.60
CA PRO A 52 -6.12 5.24 -3.87
C PRO A 52 -6.19 3.95 -4.69
N VAL A 53 -5.13 3.15 -4.63
CA VAL A 53 -5.09 1.78 -5.19
C VAL A 53 -5.82 0.77 -4.30
N LEU A 54 -6.01 1.11 -3.02
CA LEU A 54 -6.77 0.30 -2.06
C LEU A 54 -7.41 1.22 -1.00
N SER A 55 -8.73 1.17 -0.88
CA SER A 55 -9.45 1.63 0.31
C SER A 55 -9.63 0.44 1.25
N TRP A 56 -9.36 0.60 2.55
CA TRP A 56 -9.38 -0.50 3.51
C TRP A 56 -9.93 -0.10 4.88
N SER A 57 -10.22 -1.11 5.69
CA SER A 57 -10.52 -1.00 7.12
C SER A 57 -9.91 -2.18 7.90
N ASN A 58 -9.71 -1.98 9.19
CA ASN A 58 -9.12 -2.99 10.08
C ASN A 58 -9.92 -3.08 11.39
N PRO A 59 -11.00 -3.88 11.43
CA PRO A 59 -11.79 -4.07 12.65
C PRO A 59 -10.97 -4.65 13.81
N GLU A 60 -9.94 -5.45 13.53
CA GLU A 60 -9.07 -6.03 14.56
C GLU A 60 -8.24 -4.96 15.30
N ARG A 61 -8.02 -3.80 14.68
CA ARG A 61 -7.31 -2.65 15.26
C ARG A 61 -8.21 -1.43 15.49
N ASN A 62 -9.52 -1.59 15.35
CA ASN A 62 -10.50 -0.49 15.42
C ASN A 62 -10.23 0.66 14.43
N THR A 63 -9.57 0.38 13.29
CA THR A 63 -9.34 1.36 12.23
C THR A 63 -10.49 1.31 11.24
N THR A 64 -11.35 2.33 11.25
CA THR A 64 -12.58 2.32 10.45
C THR A 64 -12.36 2.63 8.96
N ALA A 65 -11.27 3.30 8.61
CA ALA A 65 -10.92 3.63 7.25
C ALA A 65 -9.42 3.86 7.10
N GLY A 66 -8.88 3.45 5.96
CA GLY A 66 -7.55 3.81 5.49
C GLY A 66 -7.48 3.75 3.98
N ALA A 67 -6.43 4.34 3.41
CA ALA A 67 -6.25 4.42 1.97
C ALA A 67 -4.78 4.30 1.61
N LEU A 68 -4.47 3.40 0.66
CA LEU A 68 -3.14 3.21 0.11
C LEU A 68 -3.08 3.85 -1.29
N TYR A 69 -2.08 4.69 -1.50
CA TYR A 69 -1.75 5.34 -2.76
C TYR A 69 -0.38 4.87 -3.24
N LEU A 70 -0.20 4.81 -4.57
CA LEU A 70 1.10 4.53 -5.19
C LEU A 70 1.54 5.73 -6.04
N TRP A 71 2.69 6.30 -5.71
CA TRP A 71 3.39 7.19 -6.63
C TRP A 71 4.11 6.34 -7.66
N THR A 72 4.02 6.74 -8.93
CA THR A 72 4.64 5.99 -10.03
C THR A 72 5.49 6.91 -10.90
N GLN A 73 6.59 6.37 -11.41
CA GLN A 73 7.39 7.01 -12.46
C GLN A 73 7.20 6.17 -13.73
N GLU A 74 6.63 6.77 -14.77
CA GLU A 74 6.33 6.10 -16.03
C GLU A 74 5.53 4.79 -15.85
N GLY A 75 4.64 4.76 -14.83
CA GLY A 75 3.81 3.59 -14.50
C GLY A 75 4.48 2.53 -13.63
N ARG A 76 5.76 2.67 -13.29
CA ARG A 76 6.44 1.80 -12.33
C ARG A 76 6.29 2.36 -10.90
N PRO A 77 5.82 1.58 -9.91
CA PRO A 77 5.71 2.03 -8.53
C PRO A 77 7.04 2.50 -7.96
N LEU A 78 7.02 3.67 -7.33
CA LEU A 78 8.18 4.34 -6.77
C LEU A 78 8.06 4.51 -5.24
N ALA A 79 6.87 4.79 -4.75
CA ALA A 79 6.59 4.86 -3.33
C ALA A 79 5.15 4.44 -3.04
N ALA A 80 4.95 3.76 -1.91
CA ALA A 80 3.66 3.54 -1.29
C ALA A 80 3.43 4.58 -0.19
N MET A 81 2.20 5.09 -0.12
CA MET A 81 1.75 6.01 0.92
C MET A 81 0.41 5.53 1.46
N CYS A 82 0.39 5.10 2.72
CA CYS A 82 -0.82 4.67 3.40
C CYS A 82 -1.27 5.72 4.42
N LEU A 83 -2.56 6.03 4.39
CA LEU A 83 -3.21 7.01 5.23
C LEU A 83 -4.19 6.29 6.15
N TYR A 84 -4.12 6.55 7.44
CA TYR A 84 -5.06 6.03 8.42
C TYR A 84 -5.19 6.96 9.63
N PRO A 85 -6.37 6.99 10.28
CA PRO A 85 -6.56 7.80 11.48
C PRO A 85 -5.76 7.21 12.64
N SER A 86 -5.16 8.10 13.44
CA SER A 86 -4.55 7.77 14.73
C SER A 86 -4.88 8.88 15.72
N LEU A 87 -5.71 8.54 16.72
CA LEU A 87 -6.28 9.50 17.66
C LEU A 87 -6.98 10.66 16.92
N GLU A 88 -6.47 11.89 17.07
CA GLU A 88 -7.01 13.12 16.45
C GLU A 88 -6.30 13.49 15.13
N GLN A 89 -5.32 12.69 14.69
CA GLN A 89 -4.49 12.97 13.52
C GLN A 89 -4.63 11.89 12.45
N VAL A 90 -4.09 12.17 11.26
CA VAL A 90 -3.86 11.14 10.24
C VAL A 90 -2.38 10.81 10.22
N HIS A 91 -2.08 9.53 10.26
CA HIS A 91 -0.73 9.05 9.99
C HIS A 91 -0.56 8.87 8.49
N VAL A 92 0.61 9.27 7.99
CA VAL A 92 1.08 9.06 6.64
C VAL A 92 2.26 8.10 6.68
N GLU A 93 1.99 6.85 6.39
CA GLU A 93 2.98 5.79 6.33
C GLU A 93 3.57 5.71 4.92
N PHE A 94 4.86 6.02 4.81
CA PHE A 94 5.62 5.92 3.57
C PHE A 94 6.45 4.64 3.52
N GLN A 95 6.53 4.07 2.33
CA GLN A 95 7.48 3.03 1.97
C GLN A 95 8.06 3.32 0.58
N SER A 96 9.37 3.41 0.47
CA SER A 96 10.06 3.50 -0.82
C SER A 96 9.95 2.15 -1.55
N LEU A 97 9.66 2.21 -2.84
CA LEU A 97 9.56 1.04 -3.74
C LEU A 97 10.59 1.09 -4.88
N GLY A 98 11.26 2.23 -5.04
CA GLY A 98 12.28 2.44 -6.06
C GLY A 98 13.68 2.05 -5.61
N SER A 99 14.57 1.89 -6.59
CA SER A 99 16.01 1.79 -6.37
C SER A 99 16.72 3.16 -6.34
N GLN A 100 16.00 4.23 -6.63
CA GLN A 100 16.50 5.60 -6.71
C GLN A 100 16.16 6.37 -5.43
N ALA A 101 16.98 7.35 -5.09
CA ALA A 101 16.69 8.28 -4.00
C ALA A 101 15.46 9.13 -4.34
N ILE A 102 14.57 9.24 -3.36
CA ILE A 102 13.34 10.04 -3.45
C ILE A 102 13.26 10.98 -2.25
N SER A 103 12.49 12.04 -2.39
CA SER A 103 12.15 12.93 -1.29
C SER A 103 10.67 13.25 -1.34
N ALA A 104 10.06 13.47 -0.17
CA ALA A 104 8.70 13.94 -0.05
C ALA A 104 8.60 15.16 0.85
N ARG A 105 7.76 16.11 0.43
CA ARG A 105 7.45 17.33 1.16
C ARG A 105 5.95 17.43 1.43
N ASP A 106 5.61 17.85 2.65
CA ASP A 106 4.29 18.36 3.01
C ASP A 106 4.33 19.88 2.80
N ARG A 107 3.70 20.37 1.72
CA ARG A 107 3.91 21.73 1.19
C ARG A 107 5.42 21.99 0.95
N SER A 108 6.02 22.90 1.71
CA SER A 108 7.45 23.24 1.62
C SER A 108 8.33 22.46 2.60
N ARG A 109 7.74 21.73 3.55
CA ARG A 109 8.49 21.05 4.61
C ARG A 109 8.95 19.68 4.14
N MET A 110 10.25 19.40 4.17
CA MET A 110 10.78 18.05 3.98
C MET A 110 10.30 17.13 5.10
N ILE A 111 9.66 16.02 4.74
CA ILE A 111 9.10 15.06 5.70
C ILE A 111 9.69 13.65 5.55
N TRP A 112 10.26 13.31 4.39
CA TRP A 112 10.82 12.00 4.11
C TRP A 112 11.87 12.09 2.98
N GLU A 113 13.03 11.48 3.16
CA GLU A 113 14.18 11.51 2.23
C GLU A 113 15.03 10.25 2.45
N PRO A 114 14.55 9.07 2.03
CA PRO A 114 15.26 7.82 2.24
C PRO A 114 16.63 7.82 1.54
N ASN A 115 17.68 7.46 2.29
CA ASN A 115 19.05 7.34 1.77
C ASN A 115 19.30 6.01 1.06
N ASP A 116 18.52 4.98 1.39
CA ASP A 116 18.68 3.63 0.88
C ASP A 116 17.57 3.26 -0.12
N PRO A 117 17.83 2.33 -1.06
CA PRO A 117 16.80 1.73 -1.89
C PRO A 117 15.62 1.18 -1.08
N GLY A 118 14.42 1.34 -1.62
CA GLY A 118 13.19 0.89 -0.98
C GLY A 118 13.01 -0.61 -0.93
N VAL A 119 13.51 -1.29 -1.96
CA VAL A 119 13.36 -2.73 -2.16
C VAL A 119 14.59 -3.33 -2.83
N THR A 120 14.73 -4.65 -2.72
CA THR A 120 15.71 -5.44 -3.45
C THR A 120 14.99 -6.42 -4.36
N TRP A 121 15.33 -6.40 -5.65
CA TRP A 121 14.78 -7.33 -6.64
C TRP A 121 15.49 -8.68 -6.58
N LYS A 122 14.71 -9.76 -6.65
CA LYS A 122 15.18 -11.14 -6.70
C LYS A 122 14.49 -11.87 -7.84
N ASP A 123 15.20 -12.75 -8.53
CA ASP A 123 14.58 -13.60 -9.54
C ASP A 123 13.64 -14.62 -8.90
N VAL A 124 12.55 -14.92 -9.61
CA VAL A 124 11.70 -16.06 -9.31
C VAL A 124 12.36 -17.30 -9.91
N HIS A 125 13.09 -18.04 -9.09
CA HIS A 125 13.71 -19.30 -9.49
C HIS A 125 12.63 -20.33 -9.87
N ASP A 126 12.95 -21.17 -10.86
CA ASP A 126 12.07 -22.24 -11.41
C ASP A 126 10.78 -21.74 -12.09
N GLY A 127 10.73 -20.47 -12.47
CA GLY A 127 9.59 -19.88 -13.17
C GLY A 127 9.58 -20.17 -14.67
N GLU A 128 8.40 -20.47 -15.22
CA GLU A 128 8.18 -20.42 -16.67
C GLU A 128 8.51 -19.01 -17.20
N SER A 129 9.03 -18.94 -18.43
CA SER A 129 9.19 -17.67 -19.12
C SER A 129 7.84 -16.93 -19.22
N PRO A 130 7.84 -15.58 -19.13
CA PRO A 130 6.65 -14.78 -19.33
C PRO A 130 5.90 -15.13 -20.62
N LEU A 131 4.59 -15.37 -20.49
CA LEU A 131 3.74 -15.66 -21.64
C LEU A 131 3.53 -14.42 -22.53
N LYS A 132 3.13 -14.68 -23.77
CA LYS A 132 3.09 -13.68 -24.85
C LYS A 132 2.10 -12.54 -24.58
N THR A 133 0.95 -12.84 -23.98
CA THR A 133 -0.12 -11.84 -23.80
C THR A 133 -0.16 -11.29 -22.37
N PRO A 134 -0.53 -10.00 -22.17
CA PRO A 134 -0.69 -9.42 -20.84
C PRO A 134 -1.65 -10.21 -19.94
N PHE A 135 -2.73 -10.73 -20.50
CA PHE A 135 -3.72 -11.54 -19.78
C PHE A 135 -3.16 -12.88 -19.27
N GLN A 136 -2.29 -13.53 -20.05
CA GLN A 136 -1.62 -14.74 -19.60
C GLN A 136 -0.57 -14.43 -18.53
N ARG A 137 0.19 -13.34 -18.68
CA ARG A 137 1.19 -12.93 -17.68
C ARG A 137 0.58 -12.60 -16.33
N ILE A 138 -0.57 -11.92 -16.27
CA ILE A 138 -1.20 -11.66 -14.97
C ILE A 138 -1.65 -12.95 -14.26
N ARG A 139 -2.06 -13.98 -15.02
CA ARG A 139 -2.36 -15.30 -14.45
C ARG A 139 -1.11 -15.96 -13.90
N GLN A 140 0.02 -15.91 -14.62
CA GLN A 140 1.31 -16.39 -14.13
C GLN A 140 1.75 -15.64 -12.87
N MET A 141 1.69 -14.30 -12.87
CA MET A 141 2.00 -13.48 -11.69
C MET A 141 1.13 -13.82 -10.49
N LYS A 142 -0.17 -14.06 -10.68
CA LYS A 142 -1.05 -14.51 -9.59
C LYS A 142 -0.63 -15.89 -9.08
N SER A 143 -0.27 -16.80 -9.97
CA SER A 143 0.27 -18.12 -9.59
C SER A 143 1.56 -18.00 -8.77
N ILE A 144 2.47 -17.12 -9.19
CA ILE A 144 3.71 -16.82 -8.46
C ILE A 144 3.41 -16.21 -7.09
N ALA A 145 2.57 -15.17 -7.03
CA ALA A 145 2.21 -14.49 -5.78
C ALA A 145 1.57 -15.46 -4.76
N ASN A 146 0.74 -16.41 -5.22
CA ASN A 146 0.12 -17.43 -4.37
C ASN A 146 1.11 -18.41 -3.72
N ARG A 147 2.37 -18.49 -4.19
CA ARG A 147 3.44 -19.29 -3.54
C ARG A 147 3.98 -18.61 -2.29
N PHE A 148 3.72 -17.31 -2.12
CA PHE A 148 4.17 -16.55 -0.97
C PHE A 148 3.25 -16.74 0.23
N ALA A 149 3.83 -16.71 1.42
CA ALA A 149 3.12 -16.60 2.68
C ALA A 149 3.78 -15.52 3.53
N ALA A 150 2.99 -14.60 4.09
CA ALA A 150 3.47 -13.54 4.97
C ALA A 150 2.89 -13.69 6.38
N THR A 151 3.67 -13.30 7.38
CA THR A 151 3.28 -13.42 8.79
C THR A 151 3.91 -12.29 9.58
N LEU A 152 3.12 -11.56 10.37
CA LEU A 152 3.66 -10.66 11.39
C LEU A 152 4.16 -11.50 12.55
N VAL A 153 5.37 -11.19 13.04
CA VAL A 153 6.04 -11.91 14.12
C VAL A 153 6.38 -10.97 15.29
N PRO A 154 5.38 -10.32 15.91
CA PRO A 154 5.61 -9.43 17.04
C PRO A 154 6.34 -10.19 18.18
N PRO A 155 7.46 -9.68 18.72
CA PRO A 155 8.18 -10.35 19.79
C PRO A 155 7.29 -10.61 21.00
N GLN A 156 7.43 -11.79 21.60
CA GLN A 156 6.70 -12.20 22.81
C GLN A 156 5.17 -12.25 22.65
N LYS A 157 4.67 -12.19 21.41
CA LYS A 157 3.26 -12.32 21.07
C LYS A 157 3.07 -13.42 20.03
N PRO A 158 1.87 -14.01 19.91
CA PRO A 158 1.57 -14.94 18.83
C PRO A 158 1.82 -14.30 17.47
N SER A 159 2.34 -15.08 16.53
CA SER A 159 2.47 -14.69 15.13
C SER A 159 1.08 -14.52 14.49
N ILE A 160 0.92 -13.52 13.63
CA ILE A 160 -0.33 -13.22 12.94
C ILE A 160 -0.15 -13.56 11.46
N PRO A 161 -0.71 -14.69 10.97
CA PRO A 161 -0.65 -15.01 9.55
C PRO A 161 -1.45 -13.99 8.76
N LEU A 162 -0.91 -13.54 7.63
CA LEU A 162 -1.54 -12.55 6.78
C LEU A 162 -2.17 -13.23 5.56
N ARG A 163 -3.31 -12.70 5.14
CA ARG A 163 -4.02 -13.19 3.94
C ARG A 163 -3.64 -12.34 2.74
N MET A 164 -3.34 -12.94 1.60
CA MET A 164 -3.16 -12.19 0.35
C MET A 164 -4.51 -11.75 -0.22
N LEU A 165 -4.60 -10.54 -0.77
CA LEU A 165 -5.76 -10.17 -1.61
C LEU A 165 -5.72 -10.92 -2.95
N GLU A 166 -6.88 -11.40 -3.41
CA GLU A 166 -6.96 -12.22 -4.62
C GLU A 166 -6.64 -11.48 -5.93
N ARG A 167 -6.80 -10.16 -5.92
CA ARG A 167 -6.56 -9.27 -7.06
C ARG A 167 -5.33 -8.41 -6.74
N PRO A 168 -4.47 -8.14 -7.74
CA PRO A 168 -3.45 -7.12 -7.56
C PRO A 168 -4.12 -5.78 -7.24
N ILE A 169 -3.49 -5.00 -6.36
CA ILE A 169 -3.93 -3.62 -6.06
C ILE A 169 -3.51 -2.65 -7.16
N TYR A 170 -2.50 -3.02 -7.95
CA TYR A 170 -2.02 -2.20 -9.06
C TYR A 170 -1.53 -3.07 -10.21
N ARG A 171 -1.89 -2.67 -11.43
CA ARG A 171 -1.39 -3.25 -12.68
C ARG A 171 -0.57 -2.20 -13.40
N TYR A 172 0.66 -2.53 -13.77
CA TYR A 172 1.50 -1.60 -14.52
C TYR A 172 0.85 -1.32 -15.89
N PRO A 173 1.03 -0.12 -16.47
CA PRO A 173 0.50 0.18 -17.79
C PRO A 173 1.18 -0.68 -18.87
N THR A 174 0.52 -0.82 -20.02
CA THR A 174 0.99 -1.67 -21.13
C THR A 174 2.31 -1.18 -21.75
N LYS A 175 2.61 0.10 -21.64
CA LYS A 175 3.85 0.71 -22.16
C LYS A 175 4.70 1.14 -20.98
N LEU A 176 5.80 0.42 -20.77
CA LEU A 176 6.81 0.67 -19.75
C LEU A 176 8.14 1.02 -20.42
N SER A 177 9.01 1.71 -19.70
CA SER A 177 10.38 1.96 -20.11
C SER A 177 11.32 0.87 -19.59
N GLY A 178 12.50 0.78 -20.22
CA GLY A 178 13.56 -0.14 -19.80
C GLY A 178 13.28 -1.60 -20.13
N ASP A 179 13.65 -2.47 -19.18
CA ASP A 179 13.63 -3.94 -19.32
C ASP A 179 12.30 -4.57 -18.91
N VAL A 180 11.38 -3.81 -18.31
CA VAL A 180 10.12 -4.33 -17.79
C VAL A 180 9.10 -4.51 -18.91
N ILE A 181 8.61 -5.73 -19.05
CA ILE A 181 7.60 -6.13 -20.04
C ILE A 181 6.20 -5.95 -19.46
N ASP A 182 6.05 -6.27 -18.18
CA ASP A 182 4.78 -6.26 -17.47
C ASP A 182 4.99 -6.30 -15.97
N GLY A 183 4.01 -5.87 -15.17
CA GLY A 183 4.15 -5.91 -13.72
C GLY A 183 2.84 -5.73 -12.97
N ALA A 184 2.83 -6.15 -11.71
CA ALA A 184 1.70 -5.96 -10.81
C ALA A 184 2.16 -5.87 -9.36
N VAL A 185 1.35 -5.21 -8.54
CA VAL A 185 1.52 -5.15 -7.08
C VAL A 185 0.42 -5.96 -6.42
N PHE A 186 0.81 -6.94 -5.61
CA PHE A 186 -0.06 -7.70 -4.73
C PHE A 186 0.18 -7.27 -3.28
N THR A 187 -0.75 -7.60 -2.38
CA THR A 187 -0.61 -7.24 -0.97
C THR A 187 -1.13 -8.34 -0.05
N PHE A 188 -0.43 -8.54 1.06
CA PHE A 188 -0.89 -9.28 2.22
C PHE A 188 -1.48 -8.32 3.25
N VAL A 189 -2.58 -8.72 3.85
CA VAL A 189 -3.38 -7.87 4.74
C VAL A 189 -3.68 -8.52 6.09
N GLN A 190 -3.84 -7.67 7.12
CA GLN A 190 -4.60 -7.99 8.34
C GLN A 190 -5.99 -7.36 8.23
N GLY A 191 -7.06 -8.15 8.26
CA GLY A 191 -8.37 -7.70 7.80
C GLY A 191 -8.33 -7.30 6.32
N THR A 192 -8.28 -5.99 6.03
CA THR A 192 -8.00 -5.44 4.68
C THR A 192 -6.85 -4.42 4.66
N ASP A 193 -6.22 -4.17 5.81
CA ASP A 193 -5.07 -3.28 5.99
C ASP A 193 -3.80 -3.88 5.38
N PRO A 194 -3.14 -3.24 4.41
CA PRO A 194 -1.93 -3.77 3.79
C PRO A 194 -0.76 -3.80 4.76
N GLU A 195 -0.10 -4.95 4.87
CA GLU A 195 1.03 -5.17 5.79
C GLU A 195 2.32 -5.52 5.03
N VAL A 196 2.21 -6.15 3.85
CA VAL A 196 3.33 -6.45 2.94
C VAL A 196 2.90 -6.28 1.49
N LEU A 197 3.70 -5.58 0.69
CA LEU A 197 3.55 -5.51 -0.75
C LEU A 197 4.49 -6.51 -1.44
N ILE A 198 3.99 -7.18 -2.47
CA ILE A 198 4.80 -7.91 -3.45
C ILE A 198 4.74 -7.13 -4.76
N LEU A 199 5.90 -6.66 -5.23
CA LEU A 199 6.05 -6.15 -6.58
C LEU A 199 6.54 -7.31 -7.44
N LEU A 200 5.81 -7.63 -8.50
CA LEU A 200 6.17 -8.66 -9.47
C LEU A 200 6.33 -8.05 -10.84
N GLU A 201 7.45 -8.34 -11.49
CA GLU A 201 7.78 -7.86 -12.84
C GLU A 201 8.15 -9.02 -13.74
N ALA A 202 7.53 -9.08 -14.92
CA ALA A 202 8.11 -9.77 -16.06
C ALA A 202 9.13 -8.83 -16.70
N TYR A 203 10.36 -9.29 -16.90
CA TYR A 203 11.43 -8.46 -17.43
C TYR A 203 12.31 -9.21 -18.43
N GLN A 204 12.97 -8.45 -19.30
CA GLN A 204 13.92 -8.93 -20.29
C GLN A 204 15.35 -8.87 -19.72
N SER A 205 16.08 -9.99 -19.76
CA SER A 205 17.49 -10.06 -19.41
C SER A 205 18.28 -10.64 -20.59
N GLY A 206 18.99 -9.78 -21.33
CA GLY A 206 19.64 -10.19 -22.58
C GLY A 206 18.62 -10.73 -23.58
N SER A 207 18.76 -11.98 -24.02
CA SER A 207 17.81 -12.67 -24.92
C SER A 207 16.68 -13.39 -24.19
N GLU A 208 16.73 -13.50 -22.87
CA GLU A 208 15.77 -14.28 -22.07
C GLU A 208 14.76 -13.39 -21.34
N GLN A 209 13.62 -13.98 -20.97
CA GLN A 209 12.58 -13.32 -20.22
C GLN A 209 12.31 -14.09 -18.94
N HIS A 210 12.25 -13.36 -17.83
CA HIS A 210 12.07 -13.95 -16.50
C HIS A 210 11.05 -13.15 -15.69
N TYR A 211 10.68 -13.71 -14.54
CA TYR A 211 9.98 -12.99 -13.49
C TYR A 211 10.95 -12.63 -12.37
N ARG A 212 10.84 -11.41 -11.86
CA ARG A 212 11.48 -10.97 -10.62
C ARG A 212 10.45 -10.45 -9.64
N TYR A 213 10.78 -10.51 -8.37
CA TYR A 213 9.96 -9.98 -7.29
C TYR A 213 10.75 -9.08 -6.35
N ALA A 214 10.04 -8.19 -5.68
CA ALA A 214 10.51 -7.39 -4.58
C ALA A 214 9.45 -7.38 -3.47
N LEU A 215 9.90 -7.29 -2.22
CA LEU A 215 9.04 -7.24 -1.04
C LEU A 215 9.23 -5.91 -0.33
N ALA A 216 8.13 -5.29 0.07
CA ALA A 216 8.13 -4.02 0.80
C ALA A 216 7.20 -4.10 2.00
N ARG A 217 7.60 -3.48 3.11
CA ARG A 217 6.78 -3.46 4.34
C ARG A 217 5.71 -2.36 4.26
N MET A 218 4.55 -2.63 4.85
CA MET A 218 3.51 -1.65 5.17
C MET A 218 3.10 -1.84 6.64
N SER A 219 4.11 -1.96 7.50
CA SER A 219 3.93 -2.24 8.91
C SER A 219 5.16 -1.88 9.71
N ILE A 220 4.99 -1.32 10.90
CA ILE A 220 6.09 -1.19 11.86
C ILE A 220 6.50 -2.52 12.48
N VAL A 221 5.62 -3.52 12.44
CA VAL A 221 5.78 -4.80 13.13
C VAL A 221 6.81 -5.67 12.39
N PRO A 222 7.65 -6.46 13.10
CA PRO A 222 8.48 -7.46 12.47
C PRO A 222 7.66 -8.43 11.63
N THR A 223 8.16 -8.74 10.43
CA THR A 223 7.43 -9.53 9.44
C THR A 223 8.34 -10.56 8.81
N GLN A 224 7.83 -11.74 8.56
CA GLN A 224 8.49 -12.80 7.79
C GLN A 224 7.67 -13.11 6.54
N VAL A 225 8.38 -13.35 5.43
CA VAL A 225 7.79 -13.81 4.17
C VAL A 225 8.55 -15.03 3.67
N LYS A 226 7.77 -16.06 3.32
CA LYS A 226 8.26 -17.32 2.74
C LYS A 226 7.75 -17.49 1.32
N ILE A 227 8.51 -18.19 0.47
CA ILE A 227 8.05 -18.78 -0.79
C ILE A 227 8.20 -20.29 -0.68
N ASP A 228 7.13 -21.06 -0.90
CA ASP A 228 7.13 -22.53 -0.78
C ASP A 228 7.86 -23.04 0.49
N ASN A 229 7.49 -22.47 1.64
CA ASN A 229 8.07 -22.71 2.98
C ASN A 229 9.52 -22.24 3.21
N THR A 230 10.21 -21.70 2.21
CA THR A 230 11.56 -21.13 2.36
C THR A 230 11.49 -19.66 2.75
N LEU A 231 12.14 -19.27 3.84
CA LEU A 231 12.23 -17.87 4.28
C LEU A 231 13.04 -17.04 3.27
N VAL A 232 12.43 -16.00 2.69
CA VAL A 232 13.06 -15.14 1.67
C VAL A 232 13.21 -13.70 2.10
N TRP A 233 12.49 -13.27 3.12
CA TRP A 233 12.56 -11.92 3.67
C TRP A 233 12.09 -11.91 5.11
N GLU A 234 12.79 -11.16 5.95
CA GLU A 234 12.41 -10.88 7.31
C GLU A 234 12.78 -9.45 7.66
N THR A 235 12.03 -8.87 8.60
CA THR A 235 12.29 -7.51 9.09
C THR A 235 12.27 -7.48 10.61
N GLN A 236 13.04 -6.55 11.17
CA GLN A 236 12.89 -6.12 12.55
C GLN A 236 11.81 -5.02 12.65
N TRP A 237 11.59 -4.52 13.87
CA TRP A 237 10.78 -3.33 14.08
C TRP A 237 11.23 -2.21 13.15
N ALA A 238 10.29 -1.52 12.52
CA ALA A 238 10.63 -0.43 11.63
C ALA A 238 11.34 0.68 12.40
N THR A 239 12.56 1.00 11.97
CA THR A 239 13.26 2.21 12.42
C THR A 239 12.48 3.43 11.92
N GLN A 240 11.90 4.20 12.84
CA GLN A 240 11.11 5.39 12.50
C GLN A 240 12.04 6.59 12.35
N ARG A 241 12.58 6.80 11.14
CA ARG A 241 13.36 7.99 10.78
C ARG A 241 12.95 8.48 9.39
N SER A 242 12.96 9.79 9.17
CA SER A 242 12.61 10.36 7.85
C SER A 242 13.58 9.96 6.74
N TYR A 243 14.78 9.48 7.07
CA TYR A 243 15.80 9.07 6.11
C TYR A 243 15.87 7.56 5.89
N THR A 244 14.96 6.77 6.50
CA THR A 244 14.85 5.34 6.22
C THR A 244 13.80 5.07 5.13
N PRO A 245 13.92 3.95 4.39
CA PRO A 245 12.94 3.56 3.37
C PRO A 245 11.49 3.47 3.84
N TYR A 246 11.27 3.30 5.14
CA TYR A 246 9.96 3.28 5.76
C TYR A 246 9.87 4.37 6.84
N TRP A 247 8.76 5.12 6.86
CA TRP A 247 8.57 6.21 7.82
C TRP A 247 7.09 6.52 8.03
N VAL A 248 6.66 6.68 9.28
CA VAL A 248 5.31 7.17 9.61
C VAL A 248 5.40 8.63 10.03
N TYR A 249 4.89 9.52 9.18
CA TYR A 249 4.75 10.94 9.45
C TYR A 249 3.36 11.23 10.06
N GLN A 250 3.33 12.06 11.09
CA GLN A 250 2.08 12.53 11.70
C GLN A 250 1.70 13.88 11.11
N THR A 251 0.51 13.99 10.52
CA THR A 251 0.03 15.28 10.02
C THR A 251 -0.20 16.23 11.19
N LYS A 252 0.30 17.46 11.05
CA LYS A 252 -0.06 18.58 11.92
C LYS A 252 -1.36 19.23 11.47
#